data_AF-A0A8T0Y5L0-F1
#
_entry.id   AF-A0A8T0Y5L0-F1
#
_cell.length_a   1.000
_cell.length_b   1.000
_cell.length_c   1.000
_cell.angle_alpha   90.00
_cell.angle_beta   90.00
_cell.angle_gamma   90.00
#
_symmetry.space_group_name_H-M   'P 1'
#
loop_
_entity.id
_entity.type
_entity.pdbx_description
1 polymer ?
#
loop_
_entity_poly.entity_id
_entity_poly.type
_entity_poly.pdbx_seq_one_letter_code
_entity_poly.pdbx_strand_id
1 'polypeptide(L)'
;MKKRPKNKNKTKLKGAEAYKSAPVVQVTTQLGVHRSSVYRWRKHAKALEANKKAGNKYYVRTSAHDALRVRYPVLEKQLLDYVAEIRKNRKLCVTTKCLILMMAKFDPAFVRARQYTALCSWTGRFLKRNHLVEVADSFVNSVNVTVEMDGILSFHKSFEPKYSGLFNMDQTAIFVDNPSKLTIDYRGTTNSDTIQGSSENTGRCSVFLCGSATGEKLPPFVVFAGVPGCRVADSVTAPTFRSPAVEHIVQAKAWCDHSIMKEWIEKI
;
A
#
# COMPACT_ATOMS: atom_id res chain seq x y z
N MET A 1 16.21 37.04 8.34
CA MET A 1 15.07 36.41 9.06
C MET A 1 14.49 35.28 8.20
N LYS A 2 14.31 34.05 8.70
CA LYS A 2 13.73 32.94 7.90
C LYS A 2 12.34 33.36 7.40
N LYS A 3 12.04 33.18 6.11
CA LYS A 3 10.80 33.70 5.47
C LYS A 3 9.49 33.22 6.15
N ARG A 4 9.47 32.06 6.81
CA ARG A 4 8.31 31.52 7.55
C ARG A 4 8.73 30.58 8.70
N PRO A 5 9.05 31.08 9.91
CA PRO A 5 9.41 30.21 11.01
C PRO A 5 8.19 29.41 11.50
N LYS A 6 8.33 28.07 11.56
CA LYS A 6 7.35 27.19 12.18
C LYS A 6 7.47 27.31 13.71
N ASN A 7 6.56 28.08 14.31
CA ASN A 7 6.51 28.28 15.77
C ASN A 7 5.67 27.20 16.46
N LYS A 8 6.14 26.70 17.60
CA LYS A 8 5.40 25.76 18.46
C LYS A 8 4.24 26.46 19.15
N ASN A 9 3.16 25.75 19.43
CA ASN A 9 1.94 26.29 20.05
C ASN A 9 2.24 26.95 21.41
N LYS A 10 3.21 26.44 22.19
CA LYS A 10 3.69 27.07 23.42
C LYS A 10 4.24 28.48 23.20
N THR A 11 5.01 28.66 22.13
CA THR A 11 5.57 29.97 21.74
C THR A 11 4.48 30.90 21.23
N LYS A 12 3.51 30.36 20.49
CA LYS A 12 2.35 31.12 20.01
C LYS A 12 1.48 31.62 21.17
N LEU A 13 1.25 30.75 22.15
CA LEU A 13 0.48 31.07 23.34
C LEU A 13 1.18 32.11 24.19
N LYS A 14 2.50 31.93 24.45
CA LYS A 14 3.33 32.95 25.14
C LYS A 14 3.26 34.31 24.45
N GLY A 15 3.32 34.35 23.11
CA GLY A 15 3.17 35.59 22.35
C GLY A 15 1.77 36.20 22.41
N ALA A 16 0.72 35.37 22.45
CA ALA A 16 -0.66 35.84 22.61
C ALA A 16 -0.94 36.38 24.03
N GLU A 17 -0.32 35.79 25.06
CA GLU A 17 -0.41 36.24 26.46
C GLU A 17 0.41 37.51 26.70
N ALA A 18 1.67 37.56 26.23
CA ALA A 18 2.55 38.72 26.40
C ALA A 18 2.00 39.99 25.74
N TYR A 19 1.21 39.86 24.68
CA TYR A 19 0.54 41.01 24.05
C TYR A 19 -0.51 41.66 24.97
N LYS A 20 -1.05 40.95 25.98
CA LYS A 20 -2.02 41.54 26.92
C LYS A 20 -1.38 42.58 27.85
N SER A 21 -0.08 42.46 28.11
CA SER A 21 0.67 43.28 29.06
C SER A 21 1.76 44.14 28.41
N ALA A 22 2.09 43.93 27.14
CA ALA A 22 3.13 44.67 26.44
C ALA A 22 2.74 45.03 24.99
N PRO A 23 3.22 46.18 24.48
CA PRO A 23 3.01 46.56 23.08
C PRO A 23 3.62 45.54 22.12
N VAL A 24 2.98 45.37 20.95
CA VAL A 24 3.33 44.36 19.94
C VAL A 24 4.81 44.39 19.55
N VAL A 25 5.42 45.57 19.54
CA VAL A 25 6.81 45.79 19.13
C VAL A 25 7.77 45.09 20.10
N GLN A 26 7.54 45.24 21.41
CA GLN A 26 8.33 44.56 22.44
C GLN A 26 8.17 43.04 22.36
N VAL A 27 6.94 42.56 22.17
CA VAL A 27 6.65 41.12 22.02
C VAL A 27 7.32 40.53 20.78
N THR A 28 7.35 41.27 19.65
CA THR A 28 8.02 40.81 18.43
C THR A 28 9.52 40.74 18.56
N THR A 29 10.13 41.71 19.26
CA THR A 29 11.58 41.73 19.51
C THR A 29 11.99 40.59 20.43
N GLN A 30 11.25 40.37 21.53
CA GLN A 30 11.52 39.29 22.48
C GLN A 30 11.37 37.90 21.87
N LEU A 31 10.39 37.70 20.98
CA LEU A 31 10.12 36.38 20.37
C LEU A 31 10.77 36.18 19.00
N GLY A 32 11.42 37.20 18.43
CA GLY A 32 12.05 37.14 17.11
C GLY A 32 11.06 36.83 15.98
N VAL A 33 9.84 37.37 16.04
CA VAL A 33 8.73 37.06 15.11
C VAL A 33 8.13 38.31 14.51
N HIS A 34 7.56 38.19 13.30
CA HIS A 34 6.91 39.32 12.64
C HIS A 34 5.59 39.71 13.33
N ARG A 35 5.25 41.02 13.34
CA ARG A 35 4.02 41.58 13.96
C ARG A 35 2.75 40.84 13.53
N SER A 36 2.64 40.51 12.25
CA SER A 36 1.49 39.75 11.71
C SER A 36 1.31 38.36 12.34
N SER A 37 2.38 37.73 12.83
CA SER A 37 2.30 36.44 13.52
C SER A 37 1.66 36.60 14.90
N VAL A 38 2.03 37.64 15.65
CA VAL A 38 1.47 37.93 16.97
C VAL A 38 -0.02 38.24 16.87
N TYR A 39 -0.45 39.06 15.89
CA TYR A 39 -1.87 39.31 15.63
C TYR A 39 -2.65 38.05 15.28
N ARG A 40 -2.09 37.17 14.43
CA ARG A 40 -2.71 35.88 14.10
C ARG A 40 -2.83 34.98 15.32
N TRP A 41 -1.81 34.91 16.17
CA TRP A 41 -1.86 34.08 17.38
C TRP A 41 -2.89 34.60 18.38
N ARG A 42 -3.02 35.93 18.53
CA ARG A 42 -4.08 36.56 19.33
C ARG A 42 -5.47 36.15 18.85
N LYS A 43 -5.73 36.20 17.53
CA LYS A 43 -7.01 35.79 16.95
C LYS A 43 -7.38 34.34 17.31
N HIS A 44 -6.37 33.48 17.49
CA HIS A 44 -6.54 32.07 17.86
C HIS A 44 -6.20 31.75 19.33
N ALA A 45 -6.13 32.75 20.22
CA ALA A 45 -5.66 32.57 21.60
C ALA A 45 -6.52 31.56 22.39
N LYS A 46 -7.85 31.62 22.28
CA LYS A 46 -8.78 30.67 22.92
C LYS A 46 -8.50 29.22 22.50
N ALA A 47 -8.26 29.00 21.20
CA ALA A 47 -7.96 27.67 20.66
C ALA A 47 -6.56 27.16 21.05
N LEU A 48 -5.59 28.07 21.20
CA LEU A 48 -4.26 27.75 21.70
C LEU A 48 -4.30 27.37 23.19
N GLU A 49 -5.09 28.07 24.00
CA GLU A 49 -5.26 27.78 25.43
C GLU A 49 -5.98 26.44 25.64
N ALA A 50 -7.06 26.19 24.90
CA ALA A 50 -7.75 24.90 24.92
C ALA A 50 -6.85 23.72 24.51
N ASN A 51 -5.76 23.98 23.75
CA ASN A 51 -4.81 22.98 23.27
C ASN A 51 -3.43 23.07 23.96
N LYS A 52 -3.36 23.66 25.16
CA LYS A 52 -2.11 23.89 25.91
C LYS A 52 -1.31 22.61 26.17
N LYS A 53 -2.00 21.49 26.42
CA LYS A 53 -1.39 20.15 26.57
C LYS A 53 -0.56 19.72 25.35
N ALA A 54 -0.86 20.22 24.15
CA ALA A 54 -0.09 19.95 22.93
C ALA A 54 0.86 21.10 22.55
N GLY A 55 1.41 21.82 23.54
CA GLY A 55 2.26 22.99 23.35
C GLY A 55 3.51 22.77 22.47
N ASN A 56 4.02 21.54 22.39
CA ASN A 56 5.16 21.19 21.53
C ASN A 56 4.80 21.01 20.04
N LYS A 57 3.50 20.97 19.68
CA LYS A 57 3.05 20.87 18.29
C LYS A 57 3.05 22.23 17.60
N TYR A 58 3.01 22.23 16.28
CA TYR A 58 3.01 23.46 15.45
C TYR A 58 1.62 23.93 15.04
N TYR A 59 0.59 23.11 15.21
CA TYR A 59 -0.78 23.41 14.79
C TYR A 59 -1.73 22.99 15.89
N VAL A 60 -2.84 23.72 16.03
CA VAL A 60 -3.99 23.28 16.83
C VAL A 60 -4.68 22.19 16.00
N ARG A 61 -4.85 20.99 16.54
CA ARG A 61 -5.64 19.95 15.87
C ARG A 61 -7.11 20.33 16.00
N THR A 62 -7.82 20.39 14.89
CA THR A 62 -9.26 20.60 14.82
C THR A 62 -9.88 19.38 14.12
N SER A 63 -11.05 18.91 14.56
CA SER A 63 -11.79 17.82 13.91
C SER A 63 -12.00 18.06 12.40
N ALA A 64 -12.27 19.32 12.01
CA ALA A 64 -12.37 19.72 10.61
C ALA A 64 -11.09 19.46 9.80
N HIS A 65 -9.91 19.63 10.39
CA HIS A 65 -8.63 19.36 9.73
C HIS A 65 -8.35 17.86 9.55
N ASP A 66 -8.93 17.02 10.41
CA ASP A 66 -8.83 15.57 10.30
C ASP A 66 -9.81 15.03 9.25
N ALA A 67 -11.03 15.59 9.14
CA ALA A 67 -11.99 15.26 8.08
C ALA A 67 -11.51 15.67 6.67
N LEU A 68 -10.90 16.86 6.52
CA LEU A 68 -10.32 17.34 5.24
C LEU A 68 -9.17 16.47 4.71
N ARG A 69 -8.62 15.54 5.49
CA ARG A 69 -7.52 14.66 5.08
C ARG A 69 -7.97 13.42 4.32
N VAL A 70 -9.25 13.04 4.40
CA VAL A 70 -9.78 11.84 3.74
C VAL A 70 -10.29 12.24 2.35
N ARG A 71 -9.40 12.16 1.35
CA ARG A 71 -9.71 12.54 -0.04
C ARG A 71 -10.57 11.48 -0.75
N TYR A 72 -10.47 10.22 -0.34
CA TYR A 72 -11.14 9.09 -0.99
C TYR A 72 -11.94 8.27 0.04
N PRO A 73 -13.03 8.83 0.59
CA PRO A 73 -13.75 8.20 1.70
C PRO A 73 -14.39 6.86 1.34
N VAL A 74 -14.91 6.72 0.11
CA VAL A 74 -15.50 5.47 -0.39
C VAL A 74 -14.47 4.36 -0.48
N LEU A 75 -13.32 4.64 -1.12
CA LEU A 75 -12.22 3.68 -1.25
C LEU A 75 -11.65 3.29 0.13
N GLU A 76 -11.45 4.27 1.03
CA GLU A 76 -10.97 3.97 2.38
C GLU A 76 -11.96 3.08 3.15
N LYS A 77 -13.28 3.31 3.02
CA LYS A 77 -14.30 2.45 3.62
C LYS A 77 -14.24 1.02 3.07
N GLN A 78 -14.20 0.85 1.75
CA GLN A 78 -14.13 -0.48 1.13
C GLN A 78 -12.87 -1.26 1.55
N LEU A 79 -11.73 -0.57 1.70
CA LEU A 79 -10.50 -1.18 2.19
C LEU A 79 -10.61 -1.59 3.68
N LEU A 80 -11.26 -0.77 4.51
CA LEU A 80 -11.51 -1.12 5.91
C LEU A 80 -12.45 -2.33 6.03
N ASP A 81 -13.53 -2.34 5.25
CA ASP A 81 -14.48 -3.46 5.21
C ASP A 81 -13.77 -4.75 4.75
N TYR A 82 -12.91 -4.66 3.73
CA TYR A 82 -12.06 -5.77 3.30
C TYR A 82 -11.10 -6.25 4.40
N VAL A 83 -10.38 -5.34 5.08
CA VAL A 83 -9.48 -5.71 6.18
C VAL A 83 -10.27 -6.41 7.28
N ALA A 84 -11.41 -5.85 7.70
CA ALA A 84 -12.25 -6.43 8.73
C ALA A 84 -12.74 -7.84 8.35
N GLU A 85 -13.18 -8.04 7.11
CA GLU A 85 -13.67 -9.32 6.62
C GLU A 85 -12.56 -10.38 6.57
N ILE A 86 -11.40 -10.05 6.00
CA ILE A 86 -10.27 -10.99 5.92
C ILE A 86 -9.76 -11.35 7.31
N ARG A 87 -9.72 -10.38 8.24
CA ARG A 87 -9.27 -10.61 9.61
C ARG A 87 -10.24 -11.47 10.45
N LYS A 88 -11.50 -11.68 10.01
CA LYS A 88 -12.37 -12.71 10.62
C LYS A 88 -11.77 -14.10 10.43
N ASN A 89 -11.11 -14.34 9.30
CA ASN A 89 -10.37 -15.57 9.05
C ASN A 89 -8.93 -15.44 9.54
N ARG A 90 -8.65 -15.99 10.71
CA ARG A 90 -7.32 -15.99 11.33
C ARG A 90 -6.26 -16.74 10.50
N LYS A 91 -6.63 -17.50 9.47
CA LYS A 91 -5.66 -18.14 8.55
C LYS A 91 -5.17 -17.19 7.45
N LEU A 92 -5.80 -16.02 7.26
CA LEU A 92 -5.46 -15.06 6.21
C LEU A 92 -4.76 -13.82 6.78
N CYS A 93 -3.75 -13.34 6.05
CA CYS A 93 -3.03 -12.10 6.34
C CYS A 93 -3.48 -10.98 5.39
N VAL A 94 -3.33 -9.74 5.83
CA VAL A 94 -3.47 -8.57 4.93
C VAL A 94 -2.17 -7.79 4.92
N THR A 95 -1.54 -7.65 3.75
CA THR A 95 -0.33 -6.83 3.58
C THR A 95 -0.61 -5.52 2.87
N THR A 96 0.37 -4.62 2.86
CA THR A 96 0.35 -3.43 2.00
C THR A 96 0.13 -3.79 0.52
N LYS A 97 0.70 -4.91 0.04
CA LYS A 97 0.49 -5.38 -1.34
C LYS A 97 -0.96 -5.84 -1.56
N CYS A 98 -1.54 -6.59 -0.61
CA CYS A 98 -2.96 -6.99 -0.67
C CYS A 98 -3.86 -5.75 -0.78
N LEU A 99 -3.60 -4.71 0.03
CA LEU A 99 -4.37 -3.47 -0.05
C LEU A 99 -4.23 -2.77 -1.39
N ILE A 100 -3.04 -2.74 -2.00
CA ILE A 100 -2.84 -2.14 -3.33
C ILE A 100 -3.59 -2.93 -4.42
N LEU A 101 -3.59 -4.26 -4.34
CA LEU A 101 -4.38 -5.11 -5.24
C LEU A 101 -5.88 -4.85 -5.08
N MET A 102 -6.35 -4.72 -3.83
CA MET A 102 -7.75 -4.39 -3.57
C MET A 102 -8.10 -2.97 -4.01
N MET A 103 -7.18 -2.00 -3.91
CA MET A 103 -7.37 -0.68 -4.53
C MET A 103 -7.54 -0.80 -6.03
N ALA A 104 -6.76 -1.65 -6.70
CA ALA A 104 -6.88 -1.86 -8.15
C ALA A 104 -8.21 -2.50 -8.51
N LYS A 105 -8.76 -3.36 -7.64
CA LYS A 105 -10.09 -3.96 -7.81
C LYS A 105 -11.22 -2.96 -7.58
N PHE A 106 -11.13 -2.13 -6.55
CA PHE A 106 -12.19 -1.18 -6.18
C PHE A 106 -12.19 0.09 -7.02
N ASP A 107 -11.00 0.62 -7.33
CA ASP A 107 -10.80 1.81 -8.15
C ASP A 107 -9.56 1.62 -9.06
N PRO A 108 -9.73 0.92 -10.20
CA PRO A 108 -8.64 0.69 -11.14
C PRO A 108 -8.03 2.00 -11.68
N ALA A 109 -8.82 3.06 -11.84
CA ALA A 109 -8.36 4.35 -12.32
C ALA A 109 -7.43 5.04 -11.30
N PHE A 110 -7.75 4.92 -10.01
CA PHE A 110 -6.89 5.42 -8.93
C PHE A 110 -5.51 4.79 -8.93
N VAL A 111 -5.42 3.47 -9.18
CA VAL A 111 -4.14 2.75 -9.22
C VAL A 111 -3.37 3.08 -10.49
N ARG A 112 -4.01 3.04 -11.67
CA ARG A 112 -3.34 3.34 -12.95
C ARG A 112 -2.76 4.75 -13.03
N ALA A 113 -3.36 5.71 -12.34
CA ALA A 113 -2.88 7.10 -12.33
C ALA A 113 -1.63 7.32 -11.45
N ARG A 114 -1.07 6.28 -10.79
CA ARG A 114 -0.03 6.42 -9.77
C ARG A 114 1.09 5.40 -9.95
N GLN A 115 2.31 5.85 -9.67
CA GLN A 115 3.45 4.95 -9.50
C GLN A 115 3.31 4.14 -8.21
N TYR A 116 3.95 2.96 -8.19
CA TYR A 116 3.94 2.05 -7.03
C TYR A 116 4.40 2.74 -5.73
N THR A 117 5.45 3.55 -5.78
CA THR A 117 5.96 4.31 -4.61
C THR A 117 4.91 5.28 -4.06
N ALA A 118 4.14 5.92 -4.94
CA ALA A 118 3.05 6.81 -4.55
C ALA A 118 1.88 6.03 -3.92
N LEU A 119 1.59 4.82 -4.41
CA LEU A 119 0.60 3.91 -3.83
C LEU A 119 1.03 3.45 -2.44
N CYS A 120 2.27 2.98 -2.26
CA CYS A 120 2.81 2.62 -0.94
C CYS A 120 2.73 3.79 0.04
N SER A 121 3.09 5.00 -0.40
CA SER A 121 2.98 6.22 0.41
C SER A 121 1.53 6.55 0.79
N TRP A 122 0.58 6.33 -0.12
CA TRP A 122 -0.84 6.51 0.15
C TRP A 122 -1.35 5.46 1.14
N THR A 123 -1.02 4.18 0.95
CA THR A 123 -1.37 3.08 1.86
C THR A 123 -0.82 3.34 3.26
N GLY A 124 0.44 3.73 3.40
CA GLY A 124 1.02 4.08 4.70
C GLY A 124 0.29 5.23 5.41
N ARG A 125 -0.20 6.24 4.65
CA ARG A 125 -1.05 7.30 5.21
C ARG A 125 -2.44 6.79 5.60
N PHE A 126 -3.04 5.93 4.79
CA PHE A 126 -4.32 5.26 5.08
C PHE A 126 -4.24 4.46 6.38
N LEU A 127 -3.23 3.60 6.54
CA LEU A 127 -3.00 2.82 7.75
C LEU A 127 -2.87 3.73 8.98
N LYS A 128 -2.03 4.77 8.87
CA LYS A 128 -1.81 5.73 9.95
C LYS A 128 -3.09 6.49 10.35
N ARG A 129 -3.95 6.85 9.39
CA ARG A 129 -5.23 7.52 9.66
C ARG A 129 -6.20 6.60 10.39
N ASN A 130 -6.22 5.34 10.02
CA ASN A 130 -7.17 4.35 10.55
C ASN A 130 -6.61 3.52 11.71
N HIS A 131 -5.50 3.97 12.31
CA HIS A 131 -4.87 3.29 13.44
C HIS A 131 -4.47 1.84 13.18
N LEU A 132 -4.16 1.52 11.92
CA LEU A 132 -3.64 0.23 11.50
C LEU A 132 -2.10 0.28 11.44
N VAL A 133 -1.46 -0.84 11.73
CA VAL A 133 -0.01 -1.04 11.69
C VAL A 133 0.29 -2.40 11.08
N GLU A 134 1.43 -2.51 10.42
CA GLU A 134 1.96 -3.82 10.05
C GLU A 134 2.57 -4.47 11.30
N VAL A 135 2.14 -5.70 11.57
CA VAL A 135 2.62 -6.53 12.67
C VAL A 135 3.39 -7.69 12.02
N ALA A 136 4.69 -7.74 12.28
CA ALA A 136 5.59 -8.77 11.78
C ALA A 136 5.85 -9.83 12.86
N ASP A 137 6.04 -11.07 12.45
CA ASP A 137 6.72 -12.06 13.27
C ASP A 137 8.21 -11.68 13.42
N SER A 138 8.77 -11.98 14.59
CA SER A 138 10.12 -11.63 15.07
C SER A 138 11.25 -11.93 14.06
N PHE A 139 11.09 -12.92 13.20
CA PHE A 139 12.09 -13.38 12.23
C PHE A 139 12.27 -12.45 11.00
N VAL A 140 11.26 -11.65 10.62
CA VAL A 140 11.22 -10.92 9.33
C VAL A 140 12.03 -9.62 9.29
N ASN A 141 12.37 -9.04 10.46
CA ASN A 141 13.13 -7.78 10.53
C ASN A 141 14.51 -7.83 9.84
N SER A 142 14.99 -9.01 9.46
CA SER A 142 16.33 -9.23 8.90
C SER A 142 16.42 -9.29 7.37
N VAL A 143 15.32 -9.40 6.60
CA VAL A 143 15.42 -9.83 5.17
C VAL A 143 14.98 -8.80 4.11
N ASN A 144 14.16 -7.78 4.41
CA ASN A 144 13.38 -7.08 3.37
C ASN A 144 13.89 -5.71 2.87
N VAL A 145 15.15 -5.57 2.44
CA VAL A 145 15.56 -4.31 1.75
C VAL A 145 16.30 -4.51 0.42
N THR A 146 16.88 -5.67 0.12
CA THR A 146 17.90 -5.71 -0.95
C THR A 146 17.40 -6.18 -2.32
N VAL A 147 16.26 -6.90 -2.41
CA VAL A 147 15.86 -7.56 -3.68
C VAL A 147 14.82 -6.77 -4.49
N GLU A 148 14.03 -5.89 -3.86
CA GLU A 148 12.94 -5.17 -4.56
C GLU A 148 13.30 -3.79 -5.10
N MET A 149 14.46 -3.22 -4.75
CA MET A 149 14.82 -1.84 -5.14
C MET A 149 15.75 -1.76 -6.34
N ASP A 150 16.64 -2.73 -6.53
CA ASP A 150 17.61 -2.74 -7.62
C ASP A 150 17.34 -3.90 -8.55
N GLY A 151 16.26 -3.78 -9.34
CA GLY A 151 16.05 -4.59 -10.53
C GLY A 151 17.18 -4.36 -11.53
N ILE A 152 18.34 -4.97 -11.31
CA ILE A 152 19.43 -5.04 -12.26
C ILE A 152 19.05 -6.11 -13.28
N LEU A 153 18.10 -5.78 -14.15
CA LEU A 153 18.07 -6.29 -15.51
C LEU A 153 18.71 -5.20 -16.37
N SER A 154 20.04 -5.22 -16.46
CA SER A 154 20.77 -4.50 -17.49
C SER A 154 20.38 -5.10 -18.84
N PHE A 155 19.35 -4.54 -19.48
CA PHE A 155 18.96 -4.95 -20.82
C PHE A 155 19.92 -4.30 -21.82
N HIS A 156 20.64 -5.12 -22.58
CA HIS A 156 21.53 -4.62 -23.62
C HIS A 156 20.72 -4.28 -24.88
N LYS A 157 20.48 -2.99 -25.11
CA LYS A 157 19.86 -2.49 -26.37
C LYS A 157 20.71 -2.78 -27.62
N SER A 158 21.98 -3.13 -27.45
CA SER A 158 22.98 -3.20 -28.54
C SER A 158 22.97 -4.51 -29.34
N PHE A 159 22.17 -5.51 -28.95
CA PHE A 159 22.20 -6.85 -29.56
C PHE A 159 20.85 -7.30 -30.17
N GLU A 160 19.92 -6.38 -30.41
CA GLU A 160 18.53 -6.64 -30.81
C GLU A 160 18.34 -7.71 -31.91
N PRO A 161 19.12 -7.78 -33.01
CA PRO A 161 18.85 -8.76 -34.06
C PRO A 161 19.14 -10.20 -33.66
N LYS A 162 20.14 -10.44 -32.79
CA LYS A 162 20.58 -11.80 -32.43
C LYS A 162 19.67 -12.45 -31.40
N TYR A 163 19.04 -11.65 -30.54
CA TYR A 163 18.28 -12.13 -29.39
C TYR A 163 16.77 -11.87 -29.50
N SER A 164 16.30 -11.42 -30.67
CA SER A 164 14.88 -11.19 -30.95
C SER A 164 14.02 -12.44 -30.77
N GLY A 165 14.58 -13.63 -31.01
CA GLY A 165 13.92 -14.92 -30.79
C GLY A 165 14.24 -15.60 -29.44
N LEU A 166 14.99 -14.95 -28.55
CA LEU A 166 15.37 -15.53 -27.26
C LEU A 166 14.34 -15.16 -26.19
N PHE A 167 13.64 -16.16 -25.70
CA PHE A 167 12.68 -16.03 -24.61
C PHE A 167 13.08 -16.94 -23.45
N ASN A 168 12.99 -16.41 -22.23
CA ASN A 168 13.11 -17.19 -21.01
C ASN A 168 11.75 -17.27 -20.34
N MET A 169 11.31 -18.49 -20.08
CA MET A 169 10.05 -18.77 -19.40
C MET A 169 10.37 -19.53 -18.12
N ASP A 170 9.75 -19.11 -17.02
CA ASP A 170 9.83 -19.83 -15.76
C ASP A 170 8.45 -19.99 -15.12
N GLN A 171 8.29 -21.10 -14.41
CA GLN A 171 7.07 -21.43 -13.67
C GLN A 171 7.29 -21.16 -12.19
N THR A 172 6.41 -20.34 -11.60
CA THR A 172 6.41 -20.10 -10.16
C THR A 172 5.08 -20.51 -9.53
N ALA A 173 5.15 -21.19 -8.39
CA ALA A 173 3.96 -21.54 -7.62
C ALA A 173 3.54 -20.34 -6.76
N ILE A 174 2.30 -19.88 -6.96
CA ILE A 174 1.69 -18.84 -6.14
C ILE A 174 0.63 -19.51 -5.26
N PHE A 175 0.85 -19.45 -3.95
CA PHE A 175 -0.09 -19.95 -2.97
C PHE A 175 -1.12 -18.87 -2.66
N VAL A 176 -2.40 -19.21 -2.82
CA VAL A 176 -3.56 -18.31 -2.61
C VAL A 176 -3.62 -17.86 -1.16
N ASP A 177 -3.27 -18.77 -0.24
CA ASP A 177 -3.23 -18.54 1.20
C ASP A 177 -1.79 -18.65 1.69
N ASN A 178 -0.87 -17.86 1.15
CA ASN A 178 0.43 -17.68 1.81
C ASN A 178 0.25 -16.60 2.88
N PRO A 179 0.00 -16.96 4.17
CA PRO A 179 0.04 -15.97 5.22
C PRO A 179 1.44 -15.40 5.24
N SER A 180 1.62 -14.17 4.77
CA SER A 180 2.83 -13.45 5.04
C SER A 180 3.00 -13.40 6.55
N LYS A 181 4.26 -13.56 6.98
CA LYS A 181 4.70 -13.34 8.36
C LYS A 181 4.53 -11.87 8.83
N LEU A 182 3.76 -11.08 8.09
CA LEU A 182 3.45 -9.67 8.26
C LEU A 182 1.95 -9.51 7.99
N THR A 183 1.18 -8.99 8.94
CA THR A 183 -0.24 -8.69 8.71
C THR A 183 -0.59 -7.32 9.25
N ILE A 184 -1.54 -6.65 8.62
CA ILE A 184 -2.09 -5.38 9.07
C ILE A 184 -3.10 -5.66 10.17
N ASP A 185 -2.92 -5.01 11.31
CA ASP A 185 -3.83 -5.07 12.45
C ASP A 185 -3.94 -3.69 13.13
N TYR A 186 -4.87 -3.56 14.06
CA TYR A 186 -5.01 -2.36 14.87
C TYR A 186 -3.78 -2.12 15.76
N ARG A 187 -3.45 -0.84 15.93
CA ARG A 187 -2.33 -0.43 16.76
C ARG A 187 -2.55 -0.84 18.22
N GLY A 188 -1.58 -1.56 18.78
CA GLY A 188 -1.60 -2.03 20.16
C GLY A 188 -1.73 -3.55 20.26
N THR A 189 -2.04 -4.24 19.16
CA THR A 189 -1.99 -5.69 19.08
C THR A 189 -0.54 -6.17 19.20
N THR A 190 -0.25 -6.98 20.24
CA THR A 190 1.10 -7.43 20.59
C THR A 190 1.56 -8.64 19.77
N ASN A 191 0.65 -9.52 19.35
CA ASN A 191 0.96 -10.71 18.57
C ASN A 191 -0.01 -10.84 17.38
N SER A 192 0.51 -11.25 16.22
CA SER A 192 -0.33 -11.64 15.10
C SER A 192 -1.04 -12.95 15.44
N ASP A 193 -2.35 -12.90 15.72
CA ASP A 193 -3.24 -14.05 15.94
C ASP A 193 -3.49 -14.88 14.65
N THR A 194 -2.53 -14.88 13.73
CA THR A 194 -2.60 -15.66 12.50
C THR A 194 -2.23 -17.10 12.78
N ILE A 195 -3.17 -18.03 12.61
CA ILE A 195 -2.94 -19.47 12.78
C ILE A 195 -2.13 -19.94 11.56
N GLN A 196 -0.83 -20.14 11.76
CA GLN A 196 0.05 -20.69 10.74
C GLN A 196 0.04 -22.22 10.84
N GLY A 197 -0.89 -22.84 10.12
CA GLY A 197 -0.99 -24.30 9.99
C GLY A 197 -0.54 -24.75 8.61
N SER A 198 0.49 -25.58 8.54
CA SER A 198 1.04 -26.14 7.29
C SER A 198 0.15 -27.20 6.60
N SER A 199 -1.03 -27.50 7.15
CA SER A 199 -1.73 -28.76 6.84
C SER A 199 -2.99 -28.66 5.99
N GLU A 200 -3.60 -27.48 5.77
CA GLU A 200 -4.98 -27.46 5.21
C GLU A 200 -5.26 -26.52 4.03
N ASN A 201 -4.42 -25.53 3.72
CA ASN A 201 -4.66 -24.63 2.59
C ASN A 201 -3.59 -24.77 1.51
N THR A 202 -3.65 -25.88 0.76
CA THR A 202 -2.79 -26.18 -0.40
C THR A 202 -3.23 -25.48 -1.69
N GLY A 203 -4.13 -24.48 -1.60
CA GLY A 203 -4.61 -23.72 -2.75
C GLY A 203 -3.44 -23.00 -3.41
N ARG A 204 -2.95 -23.54 -4.53
CA ARG A 204 -1.91 -22.93 -5.35
C ARG A 204 -2.38 -22.79 -6.78
N CYS A 205 -2.01 -21.69 -7.41
CA CYS A 205 -1.95 -21.61 -8.86
C CYS A 205 -0.48 -21.63 -9.30
N SER A 206 -0.24 -22.09 -10.51
CA SER A 206 1.07 -21.93 -11.16
C SER A 206 0.99 -20.75 -12.11
N VAL A 207 1.96 -19.85 -12.02
CA VAL A 207 2.07 -18.72 -12.94
C VAL A 207 3.30 -18.90 -13.80
N PHE A 208 3.10 -18.78 -15.11
CA PHE A 208 4.15 -18.80 -16.10
C PHE A 208 4.41 -17.36 -16.50
N LEU A 209 5.68 -16.97 -16.34
CA LEU A 209 6.15 -15.66 -16.76
C LEU A 209 7.18 -15.88 -17.86
N CYS A 210 6.96 -15.24 -19.00
CA CYS A 210 7.88 -15.30 -20.13
C CYS A 210 8.37 -13.89 -20.45
N GLY A 211 9.70 -13.74 -20.49
CA GLY A 211 10.37 -12.51 -20.88
C GLY A 211 11.30 -12.76 -22.06
N SER A 212 11.24 -11.88 -23.06
CA SER A 212 12.22 -11.89 -24.14
C SER A 212 13.52 -11.24 -23.68
N ALA A 213 14.61 -11.58 -24.34
CA ALA A 213 15.91 -10.94 -24.15
C ALA A 213 15.94 -9.46 -24.58
N THR A 214 14.96 -9.00 -25.37
CA THR A 214 14.78 -7.58 -25.71
C THR A 214 14.04 -6.80 -24.60
N GLY A 215 13.58 -7.49 -23.56
CA GLY A 215 12.91 -6.90 -22.40
C GLY A 215 11.38 -6.89 -22.50
N GLU A 216 10.82 -7.43 -23.58
CA GLU A 216 9.39 -7.64 -23.72
C GLU A 216 8.91 -8.70 -22.71
N LYS A 217 7.77 -8.44 -22.07
CA LYS A 217 7.13 -9.40 -21.16
C LYS A 217 5.84 -9.86 -21.80
N LEU A 218 5.74 -11.15 -22.07
CA LEU A 218 4.52 -11.74 -22.61
C LEU A 218 3.44 -11.78 -21.50
N PRO A 219 2.14 -11.85 -21.87
CA PRO A 219 1.07 -11.98 -20.89
C PRO A 219 1.33 -13.14 -19.92
N PRO A 220 1.20 -12.92 -18.59
CA PRO A 220 1.27 -14.00 -17.64
C PRO A 220 0.21 -15.05 -17.93
N PHE A 221 0.58 -16.32 -17.82
CA PHE A 221 -0.35 -17.44 -17.96
C PHE A 221 -0.56 -18.12 -16.62
N VAL A 222 -1.81 -18.17 -16.14
CA VAL A 222 -2.15 -18.62 -14.79
C VAL A 222 -2.93 -19.93 -14.84
N VAL A 223 -2.37 -20.97 -14.23
CA VAL A 223 -3.01 -22.30 -14.13
C VAL A 223 -3.58 -22.48 -12.72
N PHE A 224 -4.90 -22.49 -12.61
CA PHE A 224 -5.61 -22.75 -11.36
C PHE A 224 -5.86 -24.24 -11.15
N ALA A 225 -5.88 -24.67 -9.89
CA ALA A 225 -6.28 -26.03 -9.54
C ALA A 225 -7.78 -26.22 -9.81
N GLY A 226 -8.13 -27.05 -10.79
CA GLY A 226 -9.51 -27.28 -11.15
C GLY A 226 -9.68 -28.26 -12.30
N VAL A 227 -10.86 -28.84 -12.41
CA VAL A 227 -11.22 -29.72 -13.53
C VAL A 227 -11.96 -28.88 -14.58
N PRO A 228 -11.61 -28.98 -15.88
CA PRO A 228 -12.35 -28.34 -16.95
C PRO A 228 -13.85 -28.64 -16.90
N GLY A 229 -14.69 -27.64 -17.18
CA GLY A 229 -16.16 -27.78 -17.14
C GLY A 229 -16.78 -27.87 -15.74
N CYS A 230 -16.00 -27.65 -14.69
CA CYS A 230 -16.49 -27.57 -13.31
C CYS A 230 -16.50 -26.13 -12.80
N ARG A 231 -17.08 -25.92 -11.61
CA ARG A 231 -17.26 -24.61 -10.95
C ARG A 231 -16.05 -23.67 -11.02
N VAL A 232 -14.82 -24.19 -10.81
CA VAL A 232 -13.60 -23.36 -10.87
C VAL A 232 -13.31 -22.93 -12.30
N ALA A 233 -13.42 -23.83 -13.27
CA ALA A 233 -13.27 -23.53 -14.71
C ALA A 233 -14.26 -22.47 -15.15
N ASP A 234 -15.54 -22.62 -14.77
CA ASP A 234 -16.59 -21.66 -15.10
C ASP A 234 -16.30 -20.28 -14.49
N SER A 235 -15.80 -20.26 -13.25
CA SER A 235 -15.47 -19.01 -12.55
C SER A 235 -14.29 -18.28 -13.18
N VAL A 236 -13.22 -18.99 -13.54
CA VAL A 236 -12.03 -18.34 -14.13
C VAL A 236 -12.28 -17.96 -15.58
N THR A 237 -13.08 -18.72 -16.32
CA THR A 237 -13.40 -18.40 -17.72
C THR A 237 -14.53 -17.38 -17.87
N ALA A 238 -15.22 -17.02 -16.78
CA ALA A 238 -16.27 -16.02 -16.79
C ALA A 238 -15.74 -14.66 -17.30
N PRO A 239 -16.47 -13.96 -18.17
CA PRO A 239 -16.06 -12.66 -18.70
C PRO A 239 -15.75 -11.61 -17.62
N THR A 240 -16.37 -11.75 -16.44
CA THR A 240 -16.14 -10.88 -15.28
C THR A 240 -14.79 -11.10 -14.60
N PHE A 241 -14.17 -12.26 -14.79
CA PHE A 241 -12.86 -12.61 -14.25
C PHE A 241 -11.73 -12.38 -15.26
N ARG A 242 -12.04 -12.44 -16.57
CA ARG A 242 -11.05 -12.27 -17.64
C ARG A 242 -10.42 -10.88 -17.64
N SER A 243 -9.15 -10.83 -18.01
CA SER A 243 -8.40 -9.60 -18.27
C SER A 243 -7.60 -9.78 -19.55
N PRO A 244 -7.58 -8.81 -20.48
CA PRO A 244 -6.77 -8.90 -21.70
C PRO A 244 -5.26 -8.92 -21.42
N ALA A 245 -4.84 -8.67 -20.18
CA ALA A 245 -3.44 -8.67 -19.78
C ALA A 245 -2.97 -10.01 -19.21
N VAL A 246 -3.86 -10.98 -18.99
CA VAL A 246 -3.53 -12.25 -18.31
C VAL A 246 -4.37 -13.38 -18.90
N GLU A 247 -3.70 -14.43 -19.34
CA GLU A 247 -4.33 -15.68 -19.76
C GLU A 247 -4.48 -16.63 -18.57
N HIS A 248 -5.56 -17.40 -18.55
CA HIS A 248 -5.85 -18.30 -17.44
C HIS A 248 -6.49 -19.60 -17.91
N ILE A 249 -6.16 -20.68 -17.20
CA ILE A 249 -6.67 -22.02 -17.47
C ILE A 249 -6.82 -22.79 -16.15
N VAL A 250 -7.50 -23.92 -16.20
CA VAL A 250 -7.58 -24.87 -15.10
C VAL A 250 -6.85 -26.17 -15.43
N GLN A 251 -6.21 -26.73 -14.43
CA GLN A 251 -5.66 -28.08 -14.49
C GLN A 251 -5.78 -28.73 -13.11
N ALA A 252 -6.10 -30.01 -13.05
CA ALA A 252 -6.55 -30.67 -11.81
C ALA A 252 -5.57 -30.52 -10.62
N LYS A 253 -4.27 -30.42 -10.91
CA LYS A 253 -3.18 -30.30 -9.94
C LYS A 253 -2.41 -28.97 -10.06
N ALA A 254 -2.90 -28.01 -10.85
CA ALA A 254 -2.26 -26.72 -11.09
C ALA A 254 -0.77 -26.81 -11.49
N TRP A 255 -0.41 -27.66 -12.45
CA TRP A 255 0.96 -27.78 -12.98
C TRP A 255 0.95 -27.86 -14.51
N CYS A 256 2.12 -27.63 -15.13
CA CYS A 256 2.25 -27.70 -16.58
C CYS A 256 2.45 -29.13 -17.05
N ASP A 257 1.48 -29.63 -17.79
CA ASP A 257 1.66 -30.80 -18.64
C ASP A 257 1.78 -30.37 -20.12
N HIS A 258 2.03 -31.34 -20.99
CA HIS A 258 2.19 -31.11 -22.42
C HIS A 258 0.99 -30.41 -23.06
N SER A 259 -0.24 -30.71 -22.61
CA SER A 259 -1.46 -30.07 -23.11
C SER A 259 -1.51 -28.59 -22.74
N ILE A 260 -1.21 -28.26 -21.48
CA ILE A 260 -1.19 -26.87 -21.01
C ILE A 260 -0.12 -26.05 -21.73
N MET A 261 1.06 -26.64 -21.98
CA MET A 261 2.12 -25.98 -22.76
C MET A 261 1.70 -25.68 -24.20
N LYS A 262 1.00 -26.60 -24.87
CA LYS A 262 0.47 -26.36 -26.21
C LYS A 262 -0.55 -25.23 -26.23
N GLU A 263 -1.50 -25.27 -25.31
CA GLU A 263 -2.50 -24.20 -25.20
C GLU A 263 -1.86 -22.83 -24.91
N TRP A 264 -0.80 -22.80 -24.11
CA TRP A 264 -0.05 -21.57 -23.87
C TRP A 264 0.57 -21.02 -25.16
N ILE A 265 1.24 -21.85 -25.96
CA ILE A 265 1.83 -21.44 -27.25
C ILE A 265 0.75 -20.93 -28.22
N GLU A 266 -0.43 -21.52 -28.22
CA GLU A 266 -1.53 -21.10 -29.10
C GLU A 266 -2.21 -19.78 -28.66
N LYS A 267 -2.12 -19.43 -27.38
CA LYS A 267 -2.80 -18.27 -26.78
C LYS A 267 -1.92 -17.03 -26.61
N ILE A 268 -0.59 -17.18 -26.71
CA ILE A 268 0.41 -16.14 -26.43
C ILE A 268 1.02 -15.59 -27.71
#